data_AF-A0A969MSQ6-F1
#
_entry.id   AF-A0A969MSQ6-F1
#
_cell.length_a   1.000
_cell.length_b   1.000
_cell.length_c   1.000
_cell.angle_alpha   90.00
_cell.angle_beta   90.00
_cell.angle_gamma   90.00
#
_symmetry.space_group_name_H-M   'P 1'
#
loop_
_entity.id
_entity.type
_entity.pdbx_description
1 polymer ?
#
loop_
_entity_poly.entity_id
_entity_poly.type
_entity_poly.pdbx_seq_one_letter_code
_entity_poly.pdbx_strand_id
1 'polypeptide(L)'
;MVASLRKLAEFFRVNCQKVEHILICLHRADTFCDVKSEAKKWCFDRNQGPFFFEYDNYIRKTYFTPARSIIRAYNSQNPRASLHFFITTIDEPGLLELPWIYLASFLENNNND
;
A
#
# COMPACT_ATOMS: atom_id res chain seq x y z
N MET A 1 -10.62 -10.42 -3.25
CA MET A 1 -10.13 -9.24 -2.50
C MET A 1 -10.72 -9.12 -1.09
N VAL A 2 -12.00 -8.78 -0.90
CA VAL A 2 -12.59 -8.46 0.43
C VAL A 2 -12.41 -9.55 1.48
N ALA A 3 -12.69 -10.82 1.14
CA ALA A 3 -12.53 -11.93 2.07
C ALA A 3 -11.06 -12.16 2.47
N SER A 4 -10.13 -12.04 1.52
CA SER A 4 -8.69 -12.14 1.76
C SER A 4 -8.20 -11.00 2.66
N LEU A 5 -8.63 -9.76 2.40
CA LEU A 5 -8.24 -8.62 3.23
C LEU A 5 -8.78 -8.75 4.66
N ARG A 6 -10.00 -9.29 4.84
CA ARG A 6 -10.55 -9.56 6.18
C ARG A 6 -9.68 -10.54 6.97
N LYS A 7 -9.25 -11.63 6.33
CA LYS A 7 -8.36 -12.63 6.94
C LYS A 7 -7.00 -12.02 7.29
N LEU A 8 -6.42 -11.21 6.39
CA LEU A 8 -5.16 -10.52 6.63
C LEU A 8 -5.28 -9.49 7.76
N ALA A 9 -6.34 -8.69 7.79
CA ALA A 9 -6.57 -7.71 8.85
C ALA A 9 -6.65 -8.38 10.23
N GLU A 10 -7.33 -9.52 10.32
CA GLU A 10 -7.37 -10.30 11.56
C GLU A 10 -6.00 -10.88 11.93
N PHE A 11 -5.27 -11.41 10.94
CA PHE A 11 -3.90 -11.90 11.15
C PHE A 11 -2.99 -10.79 11.69
N PHE A 12 -3.00 -9.60 11.09
CA PHE A 12 -2.15 -8.48 11.54
C PHE A 12 -2.54 -7.99 12.93
N ARG A 13 -3.84 -7.92 13.24
CA ARG A 13 -4.33 -7.53 14.56
C ARG A 13 -3.81 -8.46 15.65
N VAL A 14 -3.74 -9.77 15.36
CA VAL A 14 -3.29 -10.78 16.32
C VAL A 14 -1.76 -10.84 16.40
N ASN A 15 -1.05 -10.78 15.27
CA ASN A 15 0.36 -11.14 15.19
C ASN A 15 1.31 -9.95 15.00
N CYS A 16 0.82 -8.77 14.62
CA CYS A 16 1.65 -7.64 14.17
C CYS A 16 1.41 -6.37 15.02
N GLN A 17 1.20 -6.51 16.33
CA GLN A 17 0.85 -5.40 17.22
C GLN A 17 1.92 -4.30 17.35
N LYS A 18 3.18 -4.62 17.03
CA LYS A 18 4.32 -3.68 17.07
C LYS A 18 4.72 -3.16 15.68
N VAL A 19 4.04 -3.59 14.63
CA VAL A 19 4.38 -3.19 13.26
C VAL A 19 3.66 -1.88 12.93
N GLU A 20 4.43 -0.86 12.56
CA GLU A 20 3.90 0.47 12.27
C GLU A 20 3.53 0.63 10.79
N HIS A 21 4.27 -0.02 9.89
CA HIS A 21 4.08 0.09 8.45
C HIS A 21 3.71 -1.27 7.86
N ILE A 22 2.48 -1.41 7.38
CA ILE A 22 1.99 -2.64 6.74
C ILE A 22 1.59 -2.33 5.30
N LEU A 23 2.27 -2.95 4.35
CA LEU A 23 1.99 -2.79 2.92
C LEU A 23 1.06 -3.90 2.43
N ILE A 24 -0.01 -3.50 1.73
CA ILE A 24 -0.99 -4.38 1.10
C ILE A 24 -0.96 -4.15 -0.40
N CYS A 25 -0.45 -5.14 -1.13
CA CYS A 25 -0.35 -5.08 -2.59
C CYS A 25 -1.46 -5.90 -3.26
N LEU A 26 -2.19 -5.32 -4.20
CA LEU A 26 -3.00 -6.08 -5.16
C LEU A 26 -2.11 -6.46 -6.34
N HIS A 27 -1.74 -7.74 -6.40
CA HIS A 27 -0.94 -8.28 -7.50
C HIS A 27 -1.82 -8.61 -8.72
N ARG A 28 -1.17 -8.67 -9.89
CA ARG A 28 -1.79 -8.83 -11.23
C ARG A 28 -2.67 -7.64 -11.64
N ALA A 29 -2.16 -6.43 -11.46
CA ALA A 29 -2.84 -5.18 -11.81
C ALA A 29 -3.27 -5.10 -13.29
N ASP A 30 -2.52 -5.77 -14.17
CA ASP A 30 -2.82 -5.96 -15.60
C ASP A 30 -4.22 -6.54 -15.86
N THR A 31 -4.79 -7.27 -14.89
CA THR A 31 -6.13 -7.86 -15.03
C THR A 31 -7.29 -6.90 -14.76
N PHE A 32 -7.02 -5.72 -14.20
CA PHE A 32 -8.09 -4.80 -13.76
C PHE A 32 -7.82 -3.31 -14.01
N CYS A 33 -6.63 -2.92 -14.48
CA CYS A 33 -6.34 -1.54 -14.88
C CYS A 33 -5.31 -1.47 -16.01
N ASP A 34 -5.23 -0.30 -16.66
CA ASP A 34 -4.13 0.02 -17.57
C ASP A 34 -2.87 0.35 -16.76
N VAL A 35 -2.02 -0.67 -16.59
CA VAL A 35 -0.79 -0.58 -15.78
C VAL A 35 0.22 0.41 -16.33
N LYS A 36 0.27 0.63 -17.64
CA LYS A 36 1.21 1.60 -18.24
C LYS A 36 0.80 3.02 -17.92
N SER A 37 -0.50 3.31 -18.00
CA SER A 37 -1.05 4.61 -17.61
C SER A 37 -0.89 4.86 -16.10
N GLU A 38 -1.14 3.84 -15.26
CA GLU A 38 -0.90 3.93 -13.80
C GLU A 38 0.57 4.17 -13.47
N ALA A 39 1.49 3.42 -14.07
CA ALA A 39 2.93 3.58 -13.84
C ALA A 39 3.44 4.95 -14.27
N LYS A 40 2.96 5.45 -15.43
CA LYS A 40 3.31 6.80 -15.89
C LYS A 40 2.80 7.88 -14.93
N LYS A 41 1.61 7.70 -14.36
CA LYS A 41 1.01 8.63 -13.41
C LYS A 41 1.75 8.64 -12.07
N TRP A 42 2.20 7.48 -11.63
CA TRP A 42 2.84 7.28 -10.32
C TRP A 42 4.32 6.93 -10.44
N CYS A 43 5.00 7.47 -11.44
CA CYS A 43 6.44 7.31 -11.55
C CYS A 43 7.09 8.05 -10.38
N PHE A 44 7.96 7.37 -9.63
CA PHE A 44 8.62 7.98 -8.48
C PHE A 44 9.55 9.10 -8.93
N ASP A 45 9.35 10.28 -8.36
CA ASP A 45 10.16 11.46 -8.58
C ASP A 45 10.58 12.05 -7.23
N ARG A 46 11.89 12.15 -7.00
CA ARG A 46 12.46 12.64 -5.73
C ARG A 46 12.10 14.10 -5.44
N ASN A 47 11.70 14.86 -6.46
CA ASN A 47 11.38 16.29 -6.32
C ASN A 47 9.87 16.56 -6.15
N GLN A 48 9.02 15.54 -6.25
CA GLN A 48 7.58 15.68 -6.02
C GLN A 48 7.27 15.67 -4.52
N GLY A 49 6.19 16.37 -4.13
CA GLY A 49 5.76 16.58 -2.74
C GLY A 49 5.35 15.31 -2.00
N PRO A 50 4.18 15.24 -1.32
CA PRO A 50 3.80 14.07 -0.53
C PRO A 50 3.33 12.88 -1.41
N PHE A 51 4.20 12.43 -2.33
CA PHE A 51 3.94 11.44 -3.37
C PHE A 51 3.28 10.17 -2.82
N PHE A 52 3.84 9.56 -1.78
CA PHE A 52 3.30 8.31 -1.22
C PHE A 52 1.93 8.49 -0.58
N PHE A 53 1.65 9.65 0.02
CA PHE A 53 0.35 9.93 0.60
C PHE A 53 -0.72 10.11 -0.49
N GLU A 54 -0.39 10.81 -1.57
CA GLU A 54 -1.32 10.98 -2.71
C GLU A 54 -1.57 9.66 -3.44
N TYR A 55 -0.50 8.89 -3.68
CA TYR A 55 -0.56 7.54 -4.25
C TYR A 55 -1.45 6.63 -3.41
N ASP A 56 -1.16 6.50 -2.11
CA ASP A 56 -1.90 5.60 -1.21
C ASP A 56 -3.38 5.95 -1.18
N ASN A 57 -3.70 7.24 -1.05
CA ASN A 57 -5.08 7.71 -1.08
C ASN A 57 -5.79 7.39 -2.39
N TYR A 58 -5.11 7.54 -3.53
CA TYR A 58 -5.66 7.21 -4.83
C TYR A 58 -5.92 5.71 -4.94
N ILE A 59 -4.91 4.87 -4.69
CA ILE A 59 -5.04 3.41 -4.78
C ILE A 59 -6.14 2.90 -3.84
N ARG A 60 -6.19 3.41 -2.62
CA ARG A 60 -7.21 3.04 -1.64
C ARG A 60 -8.62 3.39 -2.11
N LYS A 61 -8.82 4.58 -2.68
CA LYS A 61 -10.13 5.04 -3.19
C LYS A 61 -10.52 4.31 -4.48
N THR A 62 -9.57 4.03 -5.36
CA THR A 62 -9.85 3.43 -6.67
C THR A 62 -10.05 1.92 -6.54
N TYR A 63 -9.13 1.20 -5.90
CA TYR A 63 -9.09 -0.26 -5.95
C TYR A 63 -9.53 -0.94 -4.66
N PHE A 64 -9.44 -0.26 -3.50
CA PHE A 64 -9.81 -0.86 -2.20
C PHE A 64 -11.17 -0.39 -1.67
N THR A 65 -11.94 0.37 -2.45
CA THR A 65 -13.30 0.81 -2.07
C THR A 65 -14.20 -0.34 -1.58
N PRO A 66 -14.24 -1.53 -2.21
CA PRO A 66 -15.06 -2.65 -1.73
C PRO A 66 -14.70 -3.12 -0.31
N ALA A 67 -13.49 -2.84 0.16
CA ALA A 67 -13.00 -3.26 1.47
C ALA A 67 -12.86 -2.08 2.47
N ARG A 68 -13.43 -0.91 2.15
CA ARG A 68 -13.32 0.31 2.97
C ARG A 68 -13.74 0.11 4.43
N SER A 69 -14.78 -0.66 4.69
CA SER A 69 -15.26 -0.95 6.05
C SER A 69 -14.25 -1.76 6.87
N ILE A 70 -13.58 -2.74 6.24
CA ILE A 70 -12.53 -3.56 6.87
C ILE A 70 -11.33 -2.68 7.21
N ILE A 71 -10.88 -1.85 6.26
CA ILE A 71 -9.74 -0.95 6.47
C ILE A 71 -10.03 0.05 7.61
N ARG A 72 -11.24 0.63 7.62
CA ARG A 72 -11.65 1.56 8.69
C ARG A 72 -11.67 0.86 10.06
N ALA A 73 -12.21 -0.35 10.14
CA ALA A 73 -12.26 -1.11 11.39
C ALA A 73 -10.84 -1.42 11.90
N TYR A 74 -9.96 -1.91 11.01
CA TYR A 74 -8.56 -2.19 11.37
C TYR A 74 -7.84 -0.95 11.91
N ASN A 75 -7.92 0.18 11.19
CA ASN A 75 -7.24 1.42 11.61
C ASN A 75 -7.78 1.94 12.95
N SER A 76 -9.08 1.78 13.24
CA SER A 76 -9.64 2.19 14.54
C SER A 76 -9.16 1.33 15.71
N GLN A 77 -8.79 0.08 15.46
CA GLN A 77 -8.35 -0.88 16.47
C GLN A 77 -6.84 -0.89 16.65
N ASN A 78 -6.08 -0.41 15.66
CA ASN A 78 -4.61 -0.41 15.66
C ASN A 78 -4.08 0.99 15.36
N PRO A 79 -4.15 1.94 16.31
CA PRO A 79 -3.76 3.33 16.06
C PRO A 79 -2.26 3.51 15.77
N ARG A 80 -1.42 2.51 16.11
CA ARG A 80 0.02 2.51 15.82
C ARG A 80 0.36 1.97 14.43
N ALA A 81 -0.54 1.23 13.79
CA ALA A 81 -0.29 0.60 12.49
C ALA A 81 -0.99 1.37 11.37
N SER A 82 -0.22 1.75 10.35
CA SER A 82 -0.73 2.34 9.13
C SER A 82 -0.72 1.30 8.01
N LEU A 83 -1.91 1.05 7.44
CA LEU A 83 -2.04 0.25 6.22
C LEU A 83 -1.76 1.13 5.01
N HIS A 84 -0.81 0.70 4.18
CA HIS A 84 -0.45 1.33 2.91
C HIS A 84 -0.79 0.41 1.74
N PHE A 85 -1.34 0.96 0.67
CA PHE A 85 -1.97 0.22 -0.41
C PHE A 85 -1.24 0.44 -1.74
N PHE A 86 -0.92 -0.65 -2.41
CA PHE A 86 -0.22 -0.64 -3.69
C PHE A 86 -0.90 -1.57 -4.69
N ILE A 87 -0.64 -1.34 -5.98
CA ILE A 87 -0.93 -2.28 -7.05
C ILE A 87 0.40 -2.72 -7.67
N THR A 88 0.51 -3.98 -8.08
CA THR A 88 1.74 -4.52 -8.68
C THR A 88 1.41 -5.46 -9.83
N THR A 89 2.30 -5.57 -10.80
CA THR A 89 2.28 -6.59 -11.84
C THR A 89 3.72 -6.92 -12.26
N ILE A 90 3.93 -8.07 -12.89
CA ILE A 90 5.22 -8.41 -13.50
C ILE A 90 5.44 -7.67 -14.83
N ASP A 91 4.37 -7.20 -15.47
CA ASP A 91 4.42 -6.60 -16.80
C ASP A 91 4.87 -5.13 -16.77
N GLU A 92 4.88 -4.50 -15.59
CA GLU A 92 5.24 -3.10 -15.40
C GLU A 92 6.09 -2.93 -14.12
N PRO A 93 7.44 -3.03 -14.26
CA PRO A 93 8.36 -3.01 -13.13
C PRO A 93 8.27 -1.74 -12.26
N GLY A 94 7.92 -0.59 -12.85
CA GLY A 94 7.77 0.66 -12.10
C GLY A 94 6.74 0.55 -10.97
N LEU A 95 5.63 -0.18 -11.17
CA LEU A 95 4.64 -0.42 -10.11
C LEU A 95 5.15 -1.39 -9.05
N LEU A 96 6.02 -2.33 -9.42
CA LEU A 96 6.66 -3.24 -8.48
C LEU A 96 7.70 -2.54 -7.60
N GLU A 97 8.36 -1.49 -8.11
CA GLU A 97 9.37 -0.71 -7.39
C GLU A 97 8.77 0.17 -6.28
N LEU A 98 7.57 0.72 -6.47
CA LEU A 98 6.96 1.66 -5.51
C LEU A 98 6.87 1.13 -4.05
N PRO A 99 6.39 -0.11 -3.79
CA PRO A 99 6.43 -0.69 -2.46
C PRO A 99 7.84 -0.75 -1.86
N TRP A 100 8.86 -1.05 -2.67
CA TRP A 100 10.25 -1.15 -2.22
C TRP A 100 10.82 0.21 -1.88
N ILE A 101 10.58 1.23 -2.71
CA ILE A 101 11.02 2.61 -2.45
C ILE A 101 10.36 3.12 -1.17
N TYR A 102 9.06 2.85 -0.98
CA TYR A 102 8.36 3.17 0.26
C TYR A 102 9.07 2.55 1.45
N LEU A 103 9.29 1.23 1.45
CA LEU A 103 9.97 0.55 2.57
C LEU A 103 11.37 1.09 2.83
N ALA A 104 12.17 1.31 1.79
CA ALA A 104 13.53 1.85 1.90
C ALA A 104 13.54 3.20 2.62
N SER A 105 12.58 4.08 2.31
CA SER A 105 12.49 5.39 2.96
C SER A 105 12.26 5.34 4.47
N PHE A 106 11.62 4.29 5.00
CA PHE A 106 11.44 4.10 6.44
C PHE A 106 12.58 3.30 7.08
N LEU A 107 13.23 2.41 6.34
CA LEU A 107 14.39 1.68 6.83
C LEU A 107 15.61 2.60 7.00
N GLU A 108 15.80 3.57 6.10
CA GLU A 108 16.88 4.56 6.22
C GLU A 108 16.68 5.47 7.45
N ASN A 109 15.45 5.89 7.73
CA ASN A 109 15.14 6.76 8.87
C ASN A 109 15.32 6.09 10.24
N ASN A 110 15.22 4.76 10.31
CA ASN A 110 15.41 4.00 11.56
C ASN A 110 16.87 3.65 11.87
N ASN A 111 17.83 3.99 10.99
CA ASN A 111 19.26 3.74 11.21
C ASN A 111 20.00 4.94 11.85
N ASN A 112 19.26 5.98 12.27
CA ASN A 112 19.81 7.17 12.93
C ASN A 112 19.54 7.21 14.45
N ASP A 113 19.06 6.10 15.03
CA ASP A 113 18.93 5.86 16.48
C ASP A 113 19.96 4.82 16.95
#